data_AF-U9TME7-F1
#
_entry.id   AF-U9TME7-F1
#
_cell.length_a   1.000
_cell.length_b   1.000
_cell.length_c   1.000
_cell.angle_alpha   90.00
_cell.angle_beta   90.00
_cell.angle_gamma   90.00
#
_symmetry.space_group_name_H-M   'P 1'
#
loop_
_entity.id
_entity.type
_entity.pdbx_description
1 polymer ?
#
loop_
_entity_poly.entity_id
_entity_poly.type
_entity_poly.pdbx_seq_one_letter_code
_entity_poly.pdbx_strand_id
1 'polypeptide(L)' 'MDTKFHDDLAQDLSLMLNNSDDYNVIIQVGENHNMKEFRIHSNILRARSPYFKNALSTLS' A
#
# COMPACT_ATOMS: atom_id res chain seq x y z
N MET A 1 -8.29 12.33 23.36
CA MET A 1 -8.32 11.51 22.14
C MET A 1 -9.04 10.24 22.51
N ASP A 2 -10.09 9.88 21.77
CA ASP A 2 -10.88 8.70 22.06
C ASP A 2 -10.10 7.47 21.57
N THR A 3 -9.59 6.65 22.48
CA THR A 3 -8.69 5.53 22.14
C THR A 3 -9.39 4.51 21.24
N LYS A 4 -10.70 4.35 21.42
CA LYS A 4 -11.51 3.45 20.60
C LYS A 4 -11.51 3.85 19.12
N PHE A 5 -11.61 5.14 18.82
CA PHE A 5 -11.56 5.64 17.45
C PHE A 5 -10.23 5.29 16.77
N HIS A 6 -9.11 5.40 17.49
CA HIS A 6 -7.80 5.07 16.95
C HIS A 6 -7.62 3.57 16.71
N ASP A 7 -8.14 2.74 17.61
CA ASP A 7 -8.10 1.28 17.46
C ASP A 7 -8.92 0.81 16.26
N ASP A 8 -10.16 1.32 16.13
CA ASP A 8 -11.04 1.01 15.00
C ASP A 8 -10.39 1.47 13.67
N LEU A 9 -9.84 2.69 13.62
CA LEU A 9 -9.14 3.20 12.44
C LEU A 9 -7.90 2.37 12.08
N ALA A 10 -7.12 1.94 13.07
CA ALA A 10 -5.95 1.10 12.84
C ALA A 10 -6.34 -0.28 12.29
N GLN A 11 -7.47 -0.84 12.75
CA GLN A 11 -8.02 -2.08 12.22
C GLN A 11 -8.48 -1.92 10.77
N ASP A 12 -9.21 -0.86 10.45
CA ASP A 12 -9.66 -0.56 9.08
C ASP A 12 -8.48 -0.40 8.11
N LEU A 13 -7.45 0.36 8.50
CA LEU A 13 -6.23 0.50 7.70
C LEU A 13 -5.47 -0.83 7.54
N SER A 14 -5.49 -1.70 8.56
CA SER A 14 -4.88 -3.03 8.48
C SER A 14 -5.65 -3.97 7.54
N LEU A 15 -6.98 -3.85 7.49
CA LEU A 15 -7.81 -4.58 6.52
C LEU A 15 -7.53 -4.10 5.10
N MET A 16 -7.44 -2.77 4.91
CA MET A 16 -7.06 -2.19 3.61
C MET A 16 -5.69 -2.67 3.14
N LEU A 17 -4.71 -2.78 4.05
CA LEU A 17 -3.36 -3.29 3.73
C LEU A 17 -3.34 -4.73 3.22
N ASN A 18 -4.25 -5.56 3.72
CA ASN A 18 -4.31 -6.98 3.38
C ASN A 18 -5.25 -7.28 2.21
N ASN A 19 -6.18 -6.37 1.93
CA ASN A 19 -7.07 -6.48 0.79
C ASN A 19 -6.34 -6.06 -0.50
N SER A 20 -6.61 -6.73 -1.62
CA SER A 20 -6.17 -6.30 -2.94
C SER A 20 -7.18 -5.44 -3.69
N ASP A 21 -8.37 -5.21 -3.14
CA ASP A 21 -9.40 -4.39 -3.79
C ASP A 21 -8.92 -2.93 -3.91
N ASP A 22 -9.36 -2.26 -4.98
CA ASP A 22 -9.04 -0.87 -5.32
C ASP A 22 -7.52 -0.54 -5.36
N TYR A 23 -6.68 -1.56 -5.61
CA TYR A 23 -5.26 -1.34 -5.85
C TYR A 23 -5.06 -0.43 -7.06
N ASN A 24 -4.08 0.46 -6.96
CA ASN A 24 -3.70 1.39 -8.03
C ASN A 24 -2.22 1.30 -8.39
N VAL A 25 -1.48 0.36 -7.80
CA VAL A 25 -0.08 0.04 -8.12
C VAL A 25 0.09 -1.47 -8.24
N ILE A 26 0.81 -1.90 -9.28
CA ILE A 26 1.34 -3.26 -9.41
C ILE A 26 2.87 -3.16 -9.34
N ILE A 27 3.48 -3.90 -8.41
CA ILE A 27 4.94 -4.08 -8.36
C ILE A 27 5.25 -5.47 -8.92
N GLN A 28 6.04 -5.51 -9.98
CA GLN A 28 6.57 -6.75 -10.54
C GLN A 28 8.02 -6.94 -10.06
N VAL A 29 8.32 -8.10 -9.49
CA VAL A 29 9.64 -8.43 -8.94
C VAL A 29 10.13 -9.75 -9.52
N GLY A 30 11.42 -9.82 -9.84
CA GLY A 30 12.06 -11.00 -10.43
C GLY A 30 12.17 -10.92 -11.94
N GLU A 31 12.61 -12.01 -12.57
CA GLU A 31 12.90 -12.08 -13.99
C GLU A 31 12.35 -13.39 -14.60
N ASN A 32 11.91 -13.33 -15.86
CA ASN A 32 11.41 -14.48 -16.63
C ASN A 32 10.32 -15.27 -15.87
N HIS A 33 10.51 -16.58 -15.74
CA HIS A 33 9.60 -17.52 -15.09
C HIS A 33 9.49 -17.31 -13.56
N ASN A 34 10.37 -16.51 -12.96
CA ASN A 34 10.37 -16.21 -11.52
C ASN A 34 9.71 -14.86 -11.20
N MET A 35 9.04 -14.24 -12.17
CA MET A 35 8.33 -12.98 -11.95
C MET A 35 7.14 -13.17 -11.00
N LYS A 36 7.02 -12.26 -10.03
CA LYS A 36 5.89 -12.18 -9.11
C LYS A 36 5.25 -10.80 -9.17
N GLU A 37 3.93 -10.76 -9.06
CA GLU A 37 3.17 -9.52 -9.02
C GLU A 37 2.62 -9.25 -7.61
N PHE A 38 2.72 -8.00 -7.18
CA PHE A 38 2.16 -7.50 -5.93
C PHE A 38 1.22 -6.34 -6.23
N ARG A 39 -0.06 -6.51 -5.90
CA ARG A 39 -1.09 -5.47 -6.01
C ARG A 39 -1.12 -4.68 -4.70
N ILE A 40 -0.85 -3.38 -4.76
CA ILE A 40 -0.64 -2.53 -3.59
C ILE A 40 -1.30 -1.15 -3.82
N HIS A 41 -1.67 -0.48 -2.72
CA HIS A 41 -2.15 0.90 -2.74
C HIS A 41 -0.99 1.91 -2.63
N SER A 42 -1.00 2.93 -3.50
CA SER A 42 0.06 3.94 -3.59
C SER A 42 0.23 4.77 -2.31
N ASN A 43 -0.86 5.05 -1.59
CA ASN A 43 -0.84 5.82 -0.34
C ASN A 43 -0.04 5.09 0.75
N ILE A 44 -0.19 3.78 0.87
CA ILE A 44 0.56 2.94 1.81
C ILE A 44 2.06 2.98 1.47
N LEU A 45 2.42 2.77 0.20
CA LEU A 45 3.82 2.82 -0.23
C LEU A 45 4.47 4.16 0.09
N ARG A 46 3.78 5.26 -0.23
CA ARG A 46 4.25 6.63 0.05
C ARG A 46 4.38 6.92 1.55
N ALA A 47 3.48 6.37 2.38
CA ALA A 47 3.53 6.53 3.83
C ALA A 47 4.67 5.72 4.47
N ARG A 48 5.02 4.56 3.91
CA ARG A 48 5.99 3.61 4.51
C ARG A 48 7.40 3.68 3.94
N SER A 49 7.61 4.32 2.78
CA SER A 49 8.90 4.38 2.10
C SER A 49 9.17 5.75 1.49
N PRO A 50 10.23 6.46 1.90
CA PRO A 50 10.66 7.71 1.26
C PRO A 50 10.93 7.57 -0.24
N TYR A 51 11.44 6.41 -0.66
CA TYR A 51 11.64 6.12 -2.08
C TYR A 51 10.30 6.16 -2.83
N PHE A 52 9.31 5.40 -2.37
CA PHE A 52 8.00 5.38 -3.03
C PHE A 52 7.24 6.69 -2.85
N LYS A 53 7.46 7.43 -1.77
CA LYS A 53 6.95 8.80 -1.59
C LYS A 53 7.36 9.70 -2.75
N ASN A 54 8.63 9.62 -3.14
CA ASN A 54 9.17 10.41 -4.24
C ASN A 54 8.78 9.82 -5.61
N ALA A 55 8.95 8.51 -5.78
CA ALA A 55 8.69 7.82 -7.04
C ALA A 55 7.21 7.86 -7.48
N LEU A 56 6.28 7.91 -6.54
CA LEU A 56 4.83 7.97 -6.80
C LEU A 56 4.24 9.36 -6.57
N SER A 57 5.07 10.41 -6.52
CA SER A 57 4.62 11.77 -6.18
C SER A 57 3.64 12.41 -7.18
N THR A 58 3.60 11.90 -8.41
CA THR A 58 2.71 12.40 -9.49
C THR A 58 1.41 11.63 -9.63
N LEU A 59 1.22 10.54 -8.88
CA LEU A 59 -0.04 9.80 -8.82
C LEU A 59 -0.95 10.47 -7.78
N SER A 60 -1.89 11.29 -8.27
CA SER A 60 -2.95 11.92 -7.46
C SER A 60 -4.10 10.95 -7.22
#